data_AF-A0A843E5Q8-F1
#
_entry.id   AF-A0A843E5Q8-F1
#
_cell.length_a   1.000
_cell.length_b   1.000
_cell.length_c   1.000
_cell.angle_alpha   90.00
_cell.angle_beta   90.00
_cell.angle_gamma   90.00
#
_symmetry.space_group_name_H-M   'P 1'
#
loop_
_entity.id
_entity.type
_entity.pdbx_description
1 polymer ?
#
loop_
_entity_poly.entity_id
_entity_poly.type
_entity_poly.pdbx_seq_one_letter_code
_entity_poly.pdbx_strand_id
1 'polypeptide(L)' 'MINECEEHGYFRRDKCPVCGRNGKFVMSDFEVEKLGRMMAAILRHGKFSPEMNEQGFVNIQEIV' A
#
# COMPACT_ATOMS: atom_id res chain seq x y z
N MET A 1 -1.29 7.54 7.94
CA MET A 1 -0.79 8.31 6.79
C MET A 1 0.40 7.58 6.20
N ILE A 2 0.63 7.69 4.90
CA ILE A 2 1.89 7.31 4.26
C ILE A 2 2.61 8.60 3.85
N ASN A 3 3.87 8.70 4.26
CA ASN A 3 4.79 9.74 3.84
C ASN A 3 6.01 9.11 3.17
N GLU A 4 6.74 9.92 2.41
CA GLU A 4 7.95 9.52 1.70
C GLU A 4 9.15 10.36 2.15
N CYS A 5 10.28 9.69 2.35
CA CYS A 5 11.59 10.30 2.47
C CYS A 5 12.36 10.01 1.19
N GLU A 6 12.87 11.04 0.52
CA GLU A 6 13.59 10.89 -0.75
C GLU A 6 14.79 9.91 -0.66
N GLU A 7 15.41 9.78 0.52
CA GLU A 7 16.55 8.89 0.75
C GLU A 7 16.17 7.49 1.29
N HIS A 8 15.06 7.37 2.04
CA HIS A 8 14.76 6.16 2.83
C HIS A 8 13.42 5.49 2.47
N GLY A 9 12.66 6.06 1.53
CA GLY A 9 11.41 5.50 1.02
C GLY A 9 10.17 5.81 1.87
N TYR A 10 9.14 4.96 1.74
CA TYR A 10 7.82 5.15 2.34
C TYR A 10 7.75 4.71 3.81
N PHE A 11 7.02 5.47 4.64
CA PHE A 11 6.82 5.17 6.06
C PHE A 11 5.48 5.72 6.59
N ARG A 12 5.06 5.23 7.77
CA ARG A 12 3.76 5.56 8.41
C ARG A 12 3.86 6.48 9.63
N ARG A 13 4.45 7.67 9.48
CA ARG A 13 4.63 8.69 10.55
C ARG A 13 4.81 10.06 9.90
N ASP A 14 4.79 11.15 10.68
CA ASP A 14 5.06 12.50 10.14
C ASP A 14 6.54 12.71 9.77
N LYS A 15 7.44 12.10 10.56
CA LYS A 15 8.89 12.19 10.38
C LYS A 15 9.51 10.85 10.03
N CYS A 16 10.49 10.88 9.13
CA CYS A 16 11.23 9.70 8.71
C CYS A 16 11.89 9.03 9.94
N PRO A 17 11.68 7.72 10.15
CA PRO A 17 12.23 7.03 11.32
C PRO A 17 13.76 6.87 11.28
N VAL A 18 14.40 7.14 10.13
CA VAL A 18 15.85 7.00 9.95
C VAL A 18 16.56 8.34 10.13
N CYS A 19 16.15 9.39 9.42
CA CYS A 19 16.84 10.69 9.45
C CYS A 19 16.10 11.79 10.24
N GLY A 20 14.88 11.53 10.73
CA GLY A 20 14.10 12.47 11.55
C GLY A 20 13.51 13.68 10.81
N ARG A 21 13.76 13.84 9.50
CA ARG A 21 13.18 14.91 8.67
C ARG A 21 11.68 14.65 8.40
N ASN A 22 10.92 15.72 8.18
CA ASN A 22 9.52 15.62 7.75
C ASN A 22 9.46 14.89 6.40
N GLY A 23 8.53 13.95 6.27
CA GLY A 23 8.28 13.30 4.98
C GLY A 23 7.37 14.14 4.09
N LYS A 24 7.43 13.86 2.79
CA LYS A 24 6.45 14.35 1.83
C LYS A 24 5.15 13.54 2.00
N PHE A 25 4.02 14.24 2.10
CA PHE A 25 2.71 13.60 2.12
C PHE A 25 2.44 12.83 0.83
N VAL A 26 2.06 11.56 0.97
CA VAL A 26 1.69 10.68 -0.16
C VAL A 26 0.22 10.29 -0.07
N MET A 27 -0.24 9.86 1.11
CA MET A 27 -1.59 9.31 1.27
C MET A 27 -2.10 9.48 2.70
N SER A 28 -3.35 9.92 2.85
CA SER A 28 -4.02 10.03 4.15
C SER A 28 -4.38 8.67 4.74
N ASP A 29 -4.70 8.61 6.04
CA ASP A 29 -5.21 7.38 6.67
C ASP A 29 -6.48 6.84 6.01
N PHE A 30 -7.38 7.75 5.61
CA PHE A 30 -8.61 7.38 4.91
C PHE A 30 -8.33 6.71 3.56
N GLU A 31 -7.42 7.29 2.76
CA GLU A 31 -7.05 6.72 1.47
C GLU A 31 -6.33 5.36 1.62
N VAL A 32 -5.44 5.22 2.63
CA VAL A 32 -4.80 3.94 2.95
C VAL A 32 -5.84 2.88 3.33
N GLU A 33 -6.83 3.23 4.16
CA GLU A 33 -7.90 2.31 4.56
C GLU A 33 -8.72 1.87 3.35
N LYS A 34 -9.15 2.83 2.52
CA LYS A 34 -9.94 2.56 1.31
C LYS A 34 -9.20 1.66 0.33
N LEU A 35 -7.91 1.94 0.09
CA LEU A 35 -7.06 1.10 -0.75
C LEU A 35 -6.93 -0.32 -0.16
N GLY A 36 -6.68 -0.44 1.15
CA GLY A 36 -6.59 -1.74 1.83
C GLY A 36 -7.87 -2.58 1.70
N ARG A 37 -9.04 -1.97 1.84
CA ARG A 37 -10.34 -2.67 1.64
C ARG A 37 -10.52 -3.12 0.20
N MET A 38 -10.10 -2.32 -0.77
CA MET A 38 -10.17 -2.68 -2.19
C MET A 38 -9.24 -3.86 -2.49
N MET A 39 -8.00 -3.83 -1.99
CA MET A 39 -7.06 -4.94 -2.10
C MET A 39 -7.62 -6.22 -1.47
N ALA A 40 -8.26 -6.14 -0.31
CA ALA A 40 -8.92 -7.29 0.31
C ALA A 40 -10.08 -7.83 -0.55
N ALA A 41 -10.88 -6.95 -1.16
CA ALA A 41 -11.96 -7.35 -2.06
C ALA A 41 -11.42 -8.11 -3.29
N ILE A 42 -10.31 -7.64 -3.86
CA ILE A 42 -9.62 -8.27 -5.00
C ILE A 42 -9.04 -9.62 -4.61
N LEU A 43 -8.25 -9.65 -3.53
CA LEU A 43 -7.39 -10.78 -3.18
C LEU A 43 -8.08 -11.86 -2.34
N ARG A 44 -9.23 -11.59 -1.71
CA ARG A 44 -9.87 -12.52 -0.76
C ARG A 44 -11.35 -12.77 -1.01
N HIS A 45 -12.02 -11.87 -1.72
CA HIS A 45 -13.47 -11.94 -1.88
C HIS A 45 -13.91 -12.11 -3.35
N GLY A 46 -12.98 -12.40 -4.25
CA GLY A 46 -13.27 -12.79 -5.64
C GLY A 46 -13.90 -11.69 -6.50
N LYS A 47 -13.80 -10.43 -6.06
CA LYS A 47 -14.18 -9.30 -6.92
C LYS A 47 -12.99 -9.08 -7.85
N PHE A 48 -13.15 -9.12 -9.17
CA PHE A 48 -12.09 -8.94 -10.18
C PHE A 48 -11.15 -10.15 -10.47
N SER A 49 -11.14 -11.17 -9.61
CA SER A 49 -10.58 -12.54 -9.84
C SER A 49 -9.24 -12.63 -10.61
N PRO A 50 -8.14 -12.03 -10.13
CA PRO A 50 -6.81 -12.28 -10.70
C PRO A 50 -6.42 -13.76 -10.56
N GLU A 51 -5.56 -14.25 -11.46
CA GLU A 51 -5.07 -15.62 -11.39
C GLU A 51 -4.11 -15.76 -10.20
N MET A 52 -4.46 -16.64 -9.26
CA MET A 52 -3.64 -16.90 -8.08
C MET A 52 -2.98 -18.26 -8.18
N ASN A 53 -1.71 -18.36 -7.76
CA ASN A 53 -1.09 -19.66 -7.56
C ASN A 53 -1.62 -20.34 -6.29
N GLU A 54 -1.21 -21.59 -6.04
CA GLU A 54 -1.69 -22.40 -4.89
C GLU A 54 -1.43 -21.75 -3.52
N GLN A 55 -0.49 -20.80 -3.43
CA GLN A 55 -0.17 -20.07 -2.20
C GLN A 55 -0.93 -18.73 -2.08
N GLY A 56 -1.77 -18.39 -3.07
CA GLY A 56 -2.54 -17.14 -3.10
C GLY A 56 -1.74 -15.93 -3.59
N PHE A 57 -0.57 -16.13 -4.20
CA PHE A 57 0.16 -15.04 -4.85
C PHE A 57 -0.40 -14.76 -6.23
N VAL A 58 -0.39 -13.48 -6.61
CA VAL A 58 -0.88 -12.96 -7.89
C VAL A 58 0.21 -12.12 -8.55
N ASN A 59 0.15 -12.01 -9.88
CA ASN A 59 0.96 -11.03 -10.56
C ASN A 59 0.44 -9.61 -10.22
N ILE A 60 1.32 -8.73 -9.73
CA ILE A 60 0.97 -7.35 -9.41
C ILE A 60 0.40 -6.59 -10.61
N GLN A 61 0.85 -6.91 -11.85
CA GLN A 61 0.33 -6.29 -13.08
C GLN A 61 -1.14 -6.62 -13.35
N GLU A 62 -1.71 -7.63 -12.71
CA GLU A 62 -3.14 -7.94 -12.81
C GLU A 62 -4.00 -7.08 -11.86
N ILE A 63 -3.37 -6.30 -10.96
CA ILE A 63 -4.05 -5.46 -9.96
C ILE A 63 -3.89 -3.96 -10.22
N VAL A 64 -2.80 -3.54 -10.87
CA VAL A 64 -2.44 -2.11 -11.06
C VAL A 64 -2.89 -1.53 -12.39
#